data_AF-G8Y1H2-F1
#
_entry.id   AF-G8Y1H2-F1
#
_cell.length_a   1.000
_cell.length_b   1.000
_cell.length_c   1.000
_cell.angle_alpha   90.00
_cell.angle_beta   90.00
_cell.angle_gamma   90.00
#
_symmetry.space_group_name_H-M   'P 1'
#
loop_
_entity.id
_entity.type
_entity.pdbx_description
1 polymer ?
#
loop_
_entity_poly.entity_id
_entity_poly.type
_entity_poly.pdbx_seq_one_letter_code
_entity_poly.pdbx_strand_id
1 'polypeptide(L)'
;MTIAQGIPTTDLDYCLSQLLDKKPPKLLPQETIQQLCLSLKMQLLGVSNVMKLQSPITVVGDIHGQYHDLLEIFQIGGTPPNTNYLFLGDYVDRGYYSVETISLLIALKLRYPERVYLIRGNHESRTITTNYGFYSEVLNKYEGSIDVWTYITDLFDYLPLGATIDGRIFATHGGLSPSCQQLDQVRALDRFREIPHDGIMADLVWSDPDPEIPDFKLSPRGAGYLFGYEIMNKFCHDNDLVQMVRAHQLCNEGYVSYWEGKCLTVWSAPNYCYRCGNKASVLEIHHSNFANTNSNSSFPKDKDHQMLPGQFFNVFEASPENDEDTENGKGVNGITSSTDEIFKSFYSEKKSKTIEYFL
;
A
#
# COMPACT_ATOMS: atom_id res chain seq x y z
N MET A 1 0.07 -21.71 25.02
CA MET A 1 -0.97 -22.71 24.67
C MET A 1 -0.39 -23.52 23.52
N THR A 2 -0.09 -24.79 23.72
CA THR A 2 0.73 -25.61 22.81
C THR A 2 0.05 -25.78 21.45
N ILE A 3 0.67 -25.31 20.37
CA ILE A 3 0.18 -25.47 19.00
C ILE A 3 0.28 -26.96 18.65
N ALA A 4 -0.86 -27.60 18.38
CA ALA A 4 -0.91 -29.01 18.02
C ALA A 4 -0.16 -29.27 16.69
N GLN A 5 0.88 -30.10 16.75
CA GLN A 5 1.59 -30.65 15.59
C GLN A 5 0.66 -31.62 14.84
N GLY A 6 0.13 -31.24 13.69
CA GLY A 6 -0.65 -32.16 12.86
C GLY A 6 -1.38 -31.61 11.65
N ILE A 7 -1.12 -30.36 11.23
CA ILE A 7 -1.80 -29.76 10.09
C ILE A 7 -0.75 -29.50 9.00
N PRO A 8 -1.01 -29.86 7.73
CA PRO A 8 -0.05 -29.61 6.66
C PRO A 8 0.25 -28.12 6.60
N THR A 9 1.53 -27.76 6.76
CA THR A 9 2.05 -26.38 6.76
C THR A 9 1.84 -25.64 5.44
N THR A 10 1.22 -26.27 4.44
CA THR A 10 0.93 -25.76 3.09
C THR A 10 -0.56 -25.73 2.75
N ASP A 11 -1.46 -26.11 3.68
CA ASP A 11 -2.90 -26.02 3.45
C ASP A 11 -3.34 -24.55 3.52
N LEU A 12 -3.45 -23.92 2.35
CA LEU A 12 -3.86 -22.52 2.21
C LEU A 12 -5.29 -22.30 2.71
N ASP A 13 -6.19 -23.26 2.53
CA ASP A 13 -7.57 -23.12 3.00
C ASP A 13 -7.61 -23.16 4.53
N TYR A 14 -6.79 -24.01 5.16
CA TYR A 14 -6.59 -23.96 6.60
C TYR A 14 -6.02 -22.61 7.06
N CYS A 15 -4.95 -22.12 6.43
CA CYS A 15 -4.33 -20.84 6.79
C CYS A 15 -5.34 -19.69 6.70
N LEU A 16 -6.11 -19.63 5.60
CA LEU A 16 -7.16 -18.64 5.41
C LEU A 16 -8.25 -18.76 6.48
N SER A 17 -8.67 -19.97 6.87
CA SER A 17 -9.64 -20.15 7.97
C SER A 17 -9.12 -19.64 9.32
N GLN A 18 -7.81 -19.74 9.59
CA GLN A 18 -7.23 -19.24 10.84
C GLN A 18 -7.17 -17.71 10.89
N LEU A 19 -6.97 -17.09 9.72
CA LEU A 19 -6.90 -15.64 9.58
C LEU A 19 -8.31 -15.04 9.54
N LEU A 20 -9.18 -15.49 8.62
CA LEU A 20 -10.49 -14.90 8.35
C LEU A 20 -11.59 -15.27 9.36
N ASP A 21 -11.68 -16.54 9.76
CA ASP A 21 -12.87 -17.04 10.49
C ASP A 21 -12.73 -16.92 12.02
N LYS A 22 -11.54 -16.63 12.53
CA LYS A 22 -11.27 -16.54 13.97
C LYS A 22 -11.33 -15.08 14.44
N LYS A 23 -11.96 -14.86 15.59
CA LYS A 23 -12.00 -13.57 16.29
C LYS A 23 -11.49 -13.75 17.73
N PRO A 24 -10.32 -13.19 18.11
CA PRO A 24 -9.34 -12.51 17.24
C PRO A 24 -8.70 -13.47 16.21
N PRO A 25 -8.11 -12.94 15.12
CA PRO A 25 -7.39 -13.75 14.14
C PRO A 25 -6.28 -14.54 14.82
N LYS A 26 -6.10 -15.80 14.42
CA LYS A 26 -5.06 -16.64 15.01
C LYS A 26 -3.76 -16.49 14.24
N LEU A 27 -2.68 -16.18 14.97
CA LEU A 27 -1.34 -16.17 14.41
C LEU A 27 -0.98 -17.54 13.83
N LEU A 28 -0.41 -17.52 12.63
CA LEU A 28 0.11 -18.72 11.99
C LEU A 28 1.43 -19.14 12.67
N PRO A 29 1.71 -20.44 12.79
CA PRO A 29 3.01 -20.91 13.30
C PRO A 29 4.17 -20.37 12.46
N GLN A 30 5.33 -20.14 13.11
CA GLN A 30 6.54 -19.63 12.46
C GLN A 30 6.92 -20.46 11.22
N GLU A 31 6.86 -21.79 11.32
CA GLU A 31 7.19 -22.71 10.22
C GLU A 31 6.19 -22.57 9.06
N THR A 32 4.93 -22.26 9.35
CA THR A 32 3.91 -22.02 8.32
C THR A 32 4.21 -20.73 7.57
N ILE A 33 4.52 -19.64 8.29
CA ILE A 33 4.91 -18.37 7.66
C ILE A 33 6.15 -18.54 6.79
N GLN A 34 7.15 -19.27 7.28
CA GLN A 34 8.35 -19.58 6.51
C GLN A 34 8.00 -20.25 5.17
N GLN A 35 7.17 -21.29 5.18
CA GLN A 35 6.77 -22.01 3.98
C GLN A 35 5.93 -21.15 3.02
N LEU A 36 5.02 -20.33 3.54
CA LEU A 36 4.24 -19.38 2.74
C LEU A 36 5.16 -18.35 2.06
N CYS A 37 6.12 -17.77 2.80
CA CYS A 37 7.08 -16.82 2.25
C CYS A 37 7.95 -17.47 1.17
N LEU A 38 8.50 -18.66 1.42
CA LEU A 38 9.28 -19.41 0.42
C LEU A 38 8.47 -19.72 -0.83
N SER A 39 7.23 -20.18 -0.68
CA SER A 39 6.34 -20.48 -1.80
C SER A 39 6.04 -19.23 -2.65
N LEU A 40 5.78 -18.10 -2.00
CA LEU A 40 5.49 -16.85 -2.70
C LEU A 40 6.73 -16.27 -3.38
N LYS A 41 7.91 -16.35 -2.76
CA LYS A 41 9.19 -15.99 -3.41
C LYS A 41 9.37 -16.77 -4.70
N MET A 42 9.14 -18.08 -4.69
CA MET A 42 9.24 -18.92 -5.89
C MET A 42 8.26 -18.50 -6.99
N GLN A 43 7.03 -18.14 -6.63
CA GLN A 43 6.05 -17.62 -7.58
C GLN A 43 6.47 -16.26 -8.17
N LEU A 44 7.05 -15.37 -7.35
CA LEU A 44 7.42 -14.01 -7.75
C LEU A 44 8.72 -13.92 -8.56
N LEU A 45 9.60 -14.94 -8.52
CA LEU A 45 10.86 -14.98 -9.29
C LEU A 45 10.65 -14.73 -10.79
N GLY A 46 9.58 -15.28 -11.37
CA GLY A 46 9.24 -15.12 -12.79
C GLY A 46 8.40 -13.87 -13.12
N VAL A 47 8.01 -13.09 -12.11
CA VAL A 47 7.14 -11.92 -12.29
C VAL A 47 7.96 -10.68 -12.66
N SER A 48 7.51 -9.96 -13.68
CA SER A 48 8.09 -8.68 -14.11
C SER A 48 7.96 -7.60 -13.02
N ASN A 49 8.92 -6.68 -12.92
CA ASN A 49 8.84 -5.54 -12.00
C ASN A 49 7.60 -4.68 -12.23
N VAL A 50 7.13 -4.62 -13.48
CA VAL A 50 5.86 -3.99 -13.86
C VAL A 50 4.94 -5.07 -14.40
N MET A 51 3.93 -5.45 -13.62
CA MET A 51 2.92 -6.45 -14.02
C MET A 51 2.00 -5.90 -15.12
N LYS A 52 1.38 -6.79 -15.89
CA LYS A 52 0.35 -6.43 -16.89
C LYS A 52 -0.98 -7.01 -16.43
N LEU A 53 -1.89 -6.13 -16.02
CA LEU A 53 -3.18 -6.46 -15.43
C LEU A 53 -4.30 -5.97 -16.34
N GLN A 54 -5.51 -6.47 -16.11
CA GLN A 54 -6.71 -6.09 -16.86
C GLN A 54 -7.84 -5.71 -15.91
N SER A 55 -8.68 -4.77 -16.34
CA SER A 55 -9.97 -4.51 -15.70
C SER A 55 -10.96 -5.68 -15.97
N PRO A 56 -11.97 -5.90 -15.12
CA PRO A 56 -12.27 -5.19 -13.88
C PRO A 56 -11.24 -5.48 -12.77
N ILE A 57 -10.87 -4.46 -11.99
CA ILE A 57 -9.93 -4.58 -10.87
C ILE A 57 -10.20 -3.53 -9.79
N THR A 58 -10.02 -3.91 -8.53
CA THR A 58 -10.09 -3.02 -7.37
C THR A 58 -8.67 -2.71 -6.90
N VAL A 59 -8.31 -1.43 -6.87
CA VAL A 59 -7.02 -0.94 -6.41
C VAL A 59 -7.13 -0.46 -4.97
N VAL A 60 -6.24 -0.95 -4.12
CA VAL A 60 -6.18 -0.69 -2.68
C VAL A 60 -4.88 0.01 -2.36
N GLY A 61 -4.96 1.14 -1.65
CA GLY A 61 -3.80 1.88 -1.15
C GLY A 61 -3.22 1.26 0.12
N ASP A 62 -2.67 2.12 0.97
CA ASP A 62 -2.00 1.75 2.22
C ASP A 62 -2.95 1.07 3.21
N ILE A 63 -2.46 0.07 3.95
CA ILE A 63 -3.20 -0.67 4.97
C ILE A 63 -2.58 -0.50 6.37
N HIS A 64 -1.24 -0.46 6.45
CA HIS A 64 -0.49 -0.20 7.69
C HIS A 64 -0.95 -1.05 8.89
N GLY A 65 -1.03 -2.37 8.70
CA GLY A 65 -1.38 -3.30 9.79
C GLY A 65 -2.78 -3.11 10.38
N GLN A 66 -3.68 -2.41 9.68
CA GLN A 66 -5.09 -2.28 10.05
C GLN A 66 -5.91 -3.47 9.52
N TYR A 67 -5.67 -4.64 10.11
CA TYR A 67 -6.26 -5.91 9.68
C TYR A 67 -7.80 -5.90 9.61
N HIS A 68 -8.46 -5.29 10.59
CA HIS A 68 -9.93 -5.24 10.63
C HIS A 68 -10.50 -4.41 9.48
N ASP A 69 -9.84 -3.31 9.12
CA ASP A 69 -10.23 -2.47 7.99
C ASP A 69 -9.93 -3.17 6.66
N LEU A 70 -8.90 -4.03 6.58
CA LEU A 70 -8.69 -4.92 5.43
C LEU A 70 -9.88 -5.89 5.22
N LEU A 71 -10.49 -6.39 6.28
CA LEU A 71 -11.70 -7.22 6.15
C LEU A 71 -12.89 -6.41 5.64
N GLU A 72 -13.01 -5.14 6.03
CA GLU A 72 -14.02 -4.23 5.51
C GLU A 72 -13.83 -3.96 4.01
N ILE A 73 -12.58 -3.78 3.56
CA ILE A 73 -12.25 -3.66 2.12
C ILE A 73 -12.78 -4.85 1.31
N PHE A 74 -12.73 -6.07 1.85
CA PHE A 74 -13.28 -7.26 1.18
C PHE A 74 -14.81 -7.33 1.24
N GLN A 75 -15.44 -6.73 2.24
CA GLN A 75 -16.91 -6.60 2.29
C GLN A 75 -17.40 -5.59 1.25
N ILE A 76 -16.67 -4.50 1.07
CA ILE A 76 -16.99 -3.43 0.12
C ILE A 76 -16.73 -3.86 -1.33
N GLY A 77 -15.49 -4.26 -1.64
CA GLY A 77 -15.08 -4.60 -3.02
C GLY A 77 -15.42 -6.04 -3.44
N GLY A 78 -15.87 -6.87 -2.51
CA GLY A 78 -16.15 -8.29 -2.73
C GLY A 78 -14.95 -9.20 -2.47
N THR A 79 -15.21 -10.43 -2.05
CA THR A 79 -14.13 -11.34 -1.61
C THR A 79 -13.41 -12.02 -2.79
N PRO A 80 -12.08 -12.19 -2.72
CA PRO A 80 -11.37 -13.11 -3.62
C PRO A 80 -11.97 -14.53 -3.52
N PRO A 81 -12.12 -15.26 -4.64
CA PRO A 81 -11.65 -14.96 -5.99
C PRO A 81 -12.62 -14.20 -6.89
N ASN A 82 -13.76 -13.72 -6.36
CA ASN A 82 -14.81 -13.10 -7.18
C ASN A 82 -14.42 -11.69 -7.69
N THR A 83 -13.52 -11.02 -6.98
CA THR A 83 -12.97 -9.71 -7.33
C THR A 83 -11.46 -9.79 -7.57
N ASN A 84 -10.97 -9.08 -8.57
CA ASN A 84 -9.54 -8.91 -8.81
C ASN A 84 -9.03 -7.72 -7.97
N TYR A 85 -7.89 -7.87 -7.30
CA TYR A 85 -7.30 -6.85 -6.44
C TYR A 85 -5.86 -6.51 -6.82
N LEU A 86 -5.53 -5.23 -6.85
CA LEU A 86 -4.15 -4.72 -6.84
C LEU A 86 -3.92 -3.93 -5.56
N PHE A 87 -3.02 -4.40 -4.70
CA PHE A 87 -2.61 -3.71 -3.48
C PHE A 87 -1.32 -2.94 -3.71
N LEU A 88 -1.32 -1.64 -3.41
CA LEU A 88 -0.27 -0.70 -3.78
C LEU A 88 0.92 -0.63 -2.80
N GLY A 89 0.99 -1.49 -1.79
CA GLY A 89 2.08 -1.52 -0.81
C GLY A 89 1.64 -1.06 0.57
N ASP A 90 2.61 -0.88 1.46
CA ASP A 90 2.42 -0.42 2.84
C ASP A 90 1.42 -1.26 3.62
N TYR A 91 1.75 -2.55 3.71
CA TYR A 91 0.94 -3.57 4.38
C TYR A 91 1.17 -3.59 5.89
N VAL A 92 2.38 -3.19 6.31
CA VAL A 92 2.90 -3.34 7.67
C VAL A 92 3.18 -1.99 8.31
N ASP A 93 3.63 -2.06 9.57
CA ASP A 93 3.95 -0.93 10.45
C ASP A 93 2.73 -0.12 10.89
N ARG A 94 2.92 0.71 11.92
CA ARG A 94 1.97 1.68 12.47
C ARG A 94 0.79 1.06 13.21
N GLY A 95 0.03 0.19 12.56
CA GLY A 95 -1.04 -0.61 13.13
C GLY A 95 -0.54 -1.78 13.97
N TYR A 96 -1.45 -2.42 14.70
CA TYR A 96 -1.14 -3.52 15.63
C TYR A 96 -1.14 -4.90 14.99
N TYR A 97 -1.66 -5.01 13.77
CA TYR A 97 -1.96 -6.30 13.15
C TYR A 97 -1.25 -6.45 11.80
N SER A 98 0.00 -5.97 11.71
CA SER A 98 0.81 -6.10 10.50
C SER A 98 1.07 -7.58 10.18
N VAL A 99 1.34 -8.42 11.19
CA VAL A 99 1.57 -9.86 11.01
C VAL A 99 0.37 -10.54 10.39
N GLU A 100 -0.83 -10.27 10.88
CA GLU A 100 -2.09 -10.83 10.39
C GLU A 100 -2.41 -10.31 9.00
N THR A 101 -2.24 -9.00 8.78
CA THR A 101 -2.45 -8.32 7.49
C THR A 101 -1.59 -8.94 6.40
N ILE A 102 -0.26 -9.00 6.60
CA ILE A 102 0.64 -9.53 5.57
C ILE A 102 0.47 -11.04 5.40
N SER A 103 0.20 -11.79 6.49
CA SER A 103 -0.06 -13.23 6.40
C SER A 103 -1.30 -13.53 5.55
N LEU A 104 -2.36 -12.74 5.71
CA LEU A 104 -3.59 -12.87 4.91
C LEU A 104 -3.33 -12.55 3.44
N LEU A 105 -2.63 -11.46 3.14
CA LEU A 105 -2.30 -11.10 1.77
C LEU A 105 -1.41 -12.14 1.08
N ILE A 106 -0.42 -12.71 1.79
CA ILE A 106 0.42 -13.81 1.28
C ILE A 106 -0.45 -15.05 0.97
N ALA A 107 -1.29 -15.47 1.92
CA ALA A 107 -2.15 -16.64 1.74
C ALA A 107 -3.14 -16.46 0.57
N LEU A 108 -3.76 -15.28 0.46
CA LEU A 108 -4.65 -14.93 -0.65
C LEU A 108 -3.92 -14.88 -1.99
N LYS A 109 -2.72 -14.31 -2.05
CA LYS A 109 -1.90 -14.28 -3.27
C LYS A 109 -1.52 -15.68 -3.74
N LEU A 110 -1.09 -16.54 -2.83
CA LEU A 110 -0.77 -17.94 -3.14
C LEU A 110 -2.01 -18.72 -3.60
N ARG A 111 -3.15 -18.49 -2.95
CA ARG A 111 -4.40 -19.19 -3.24
C ARG A 111 -5.04 -18.75 -4.55
N TYR A 112 -4.93 -17.47 -4.88
CA TYR A 112 -5.56 -16.83 -6.03
C TYR A 112 -4.54 -15.99 -6.82
N PRO A 113 -3.54 -16.63 -7.43
CA PRO A 113 -2.38 -15.96 -8.04
C PRO A 113 -2.74 -14.99 -9.17
N GLU A 114 -3.82 -15.25 -9.89
CA GLU A 114 -4.34 -14.43 -11.00
C GLU A 114 -5.45 -13.46 -10.58
N ARG A 115 -5.75 -13.38 -9.28
CA ARG A 115 -6.82 -12.51 -8.73
C ARG A 115 -6.27 -11.46 -7.77
N VAL A 116 -5.26 -11.80 -6.98
CA VAL A 116 -4.65 -10.88 -6.01
C VAL A 116 -3.25 -10.51 -6.49
N TYR A 117 -2.96 -9.22 -6.55
CA TYR A 117 -1.67 -8.67 -6.98
C TYR A 117 -1.14 -7.74 -5.90
N LEU A 118 0.14 -7.91 -5.56
CA LEU A 118 0.83 -7.15 -4.52
C LEU A 118 2.01 -6.43 -5.16
N ILE A 119 2.19 -5.15 -4.87
CA ILE A 119 3.40 -4.39 -5.23
C ILE A 119 4.07 -3.84 -3.97
N ARG A 120 5.35 -3.50 -4.06
CA ARG A 120 6.16 -3.06 -2.94
C ARG A 120 5.87 -1.60 -2.57
N GLY A 121 5.56 -1.33 -1.31
CA GLY A 121 5.57 0.01 -0.72
C GLY A 121 6.90 0.35 -0.05
N ASN A 122 7.01 1.55 0.51
CA ASN A 122 8.24 1.96 1.20
C ASN A 122 8.37 1.29 2.58
N HIS A 123 7.26 0.87 3.20
CA HIS A 123 7.27 0.10 4.44
C HIS A 123 7.69 -1.36 4.27
N GLU A 124 7.70 -1.90 3.04
CA GLU A 124 8.25 -3.22 2.74
C GLU A 124 9.79 -3.21 2.66
N SER A 125 10.42 -2.68 3.72
CA SER A 125 11.86 -2.45 3.89
C SER A 125 12.31 -2.86 5.29
N ARG A 126 13.52 -3.43 5.41
CA ARG A 126 14.09 -3.78 6.71
C ARG A 126 14.32 -2.55 7.58
N THR A 127 14.78 -1.44 6.98
CA THR A 127 15.08 -0.20 7.73
C THR A 127 13.80 0.41 8.30
N ILE A 128 12.73 0.47 7.49
CA ILE A 128 11.46 1.07 7.91
C ILE A 128 10.76 0.19 8.96
N THR A 129 10.64 -1.11 8.71
CA THR A 129 10.00 -2.04 9.66
C THR A 129 10.70 -2.14 11.03
N THR A 130 12.00 -1.88 11.08
CA THR A 130 12.74 -1.79 12.35
C THR A 130 12.32 -0.57 13.18
N ASN A 131 12.01 0.55 12.52
CA ASN A 131 11.76 1.83 13.17
C ASN A 131 10.27 2.10 13.44
N TYR A 132 9.37 1.46 12.68
CA TYR A 132 7.95 1.84 12.62
C TYR A 132 6.97 0.76 13.06
N GLY A 133 7.46 -0.24 13.79
CA GLY A 133 6.63 -1.08 14.67
C GLY A 133 6.60 -2.56 14.31
N PHE A 134 6.75 -2.93 13.03
CA PHE A 134 6.59 -4.32 12.61
C PHE A 134 7.62 -5.26 13.24
N TYR A 135 8.88 -4.86 13.36
CA TYR A 135 9.90 -5.64 14.05
C TYR A 135 9.51 -5.95 15.50
N SER A 136 9.10 -4.91 16.24
CA SER A 136 8.67 -5.04 17.64
C SER A 136 7.38 -5.86 17.77
N GLU A 137 6.45 -5.70 16.83
CA GLU A 137 5.21 -6.48 16.77
C GLU A 137 5.52 -7.98 16.64
N VAL A 138 6.40 -8.36 15.71
CA VAL A 138 6.82 -9.76 15.53
C VAL A 138 7.47 -10.30 16.79
N LEU A 139 8.42 -9.56 17.37
CA LEU A 139 9.12 -9.98 18.59
C LEU A 139 8.15 -10.28 19.72
N ASN A 140 7.13 -9.44 19.89
CA ASN A 140 6.11 -9.60 20.91
C ASN A 140 5.17 -10.80 20.62
N LYS A 141 4.77 -10.98 19.36
CA LYS A 141 3.81 -12.02 18.94
C LYS A 141 4.41 -13.42 18.86
N TYR A 142 5.71 -13.54 18.64
CA TYR A 142 6.42 -14.81 18.48
C TYR A 142 7.43 -15.08 19.61
N GLU A 143 7.06 -14.70 20.85
CA GLU A 143 7.79 -15.07 22.07
C GLU A 143 9.30 -14.73 22.03
N GLY A 144 9.66 -13.59 21.43
CA GLY A 144 11.05 -13.12 21.31
C GLY A 144 11.79 -13.62 20.06
N SER A 145 11.15 -14.41 19.19
CA SER A 145 11.72 -14.81 17.90
C SER A 145 11.58 -13.69 16.85
N ILE A 146 12.65 -13.45 16.09
CA ILE A 146 12.69 -12.49 14.96
C ILE A 146 12.64 -13.19 13.59
N ASP A 147 12.50 -14.52 13.60
CA ASP A 147 12.53 -15.32 12.38
C ASP A 147 11.39 -14.96 11.43
N VAL A 148 10.17 -14.74 11.95
CA VAL A 148 9.01 -14.31 11.15
C VAL A 148 9.26 -12.97 10.45
N TRP A 149 9.88 -12.01 11.14
CA TRP A 149 10.24 -10.71 10.56
C TRP A 149 11.27 -10.90 9.45
N THR A 150 12.26 -11.77 9.67
CA THR A 150 13.28 -12.10 8.66
C THR A 150 12.64 -12.74 7.42
N TYR A 151 11.77 -13.73 7.59
CA TYR A 151 11.11 -14.42 6.47
C TYR A 151 10.25 -13.47 5.62
N ILE A 152 9.51 -12.57 6.28
CA ILE A 152 8.62 -11.61 5.61
C ILE A 152 9.43 -10.51 4.92
N THR A 153 10.46 -9.95 5.57
CA THR A 153 11.32 -8.94 4.94
C THR A 153 12.16 -9.49 3.79
N ASP A 154 12.59 -10.76 3.86
CA ASP A 154 13.22 -11.46 2.74
C ASP A 154 12.27 -11.73 1.57
N LEU A 155 10.97 -11.80 1.82
CA LEU A 155 9.94 -11.88 0.78
C LEU A 155 9.69 -10.51 0.14
N PHE A 156 9.77 -9.42 0.90
CA PHE A 156 9.54 -8.06 0.38
C PHE A 156 10.45 -7.71 -0.80
N ASP A 157 11.68 -8.22 -0.82
CA ASP A 157 12.61 -8.05 -1.93
C ASP A 157 12.09 -8.61 -3.27
N TYR A 158 11.09 -9.50 -3.24
CA TYR A 158 10.56 -10.17 -4.43
C TYR A 158 9.30 -9.48 -4.98
N LEU A 159 8.69 -8.57 -4.21
CA LEU A 159 7.49 -7.85 -4.60
C LEU A 159 7.75 -6.97 -5.84
N PRO A 160 6.90 -7.03 -6.89
CA PRO A 160 6.97 -6.14 -8.03
C PRO A 160 6.90 -4.66 -7.61
N LEU A 161 7.44 -3.78 -8.46
CA LEU A 161 7.52 -2.33 -8.17
C LEU A 161 6.30 -1.57 -8.72
N GLY A 162 5.50 -2.19 -9.58
CA GLY A 162 4.29 -1.58 -10.11
C GLY A 162 3.51 -2.50 -11.03
N ALA A 163 2.47 -1.94 -11.64
CA ALA A 163 1.63 -2.63 -12.61
C ALA A 163 1.16 -1.66 -13.69
N THR A 164 0.77 -2.21 -14.84
CA THR A 164 -0.02 -1.52 -15.85
C THR A 164 -1.40 -2.15 -15.89
N ILE A 165 -2.46 -1.34 -15.91
CA ILE A 165 -3.86 -1.79 -16.03
C ILE A 165 -4.34 -1.40 -17.42
N ASP A 166 -4.83 -2.39 -18.17
CA ASP A 166 -5.28 -2.26 -19.57
C ASP A 166 -4.24 -1.62 -20.51
N GLY A 167 -2.96 -1.65 -20.11
CA GLY A 167 -1.85 -1.03 -20.83
C GLY A 167 -1.86 0.50 -20.85
N ARG A 168 -2.83 1.17 -20.21
CA ARG A 168 -3.00 2.64 -20.27
C ARG A 168 -2.85 3.34 -18.92
N ILE A 169 -2.98 2.62 -17.81
CA ILE A 169 -2.82 3.16 -16.46
C ILE A 169 -1.55 2.56 -15.87
N PHE A 170 -0.67 3.38 -15.29
CA PHE A 170 0.47 2.91 -14.50
C PHE A 170 0.15 3.02 -13.00
N ALA A 171 0.36 1.93 -12.27
CA ALA A 171 0.17 1.85 -10.84
C ALA A 171 1.50 1.59 -10.14
N THR A 172 1.85 2.43 -9.17
CA THR A 172 3.04 2.31 -8.31
C THR A 172 2.68 2.78 -6.91
N HIS A 173 3.52 2.53 -5.91
CA HIS A 173 3.25 2.97 -4.55
C HIS A 173 3.44 4.50 -4.37
N GLY A 174 4.66 4.95 -4.63
CA GLY A 174 5.13 6.32 -4.56
C GLY A 174 4.77 7.12 -5.81
N GLY A 175 5.77 7.42 -6.64
CA GLY A 175 5.56 8.23 -7.82
C GLY A 175 6.72 8.21 -8.79
N LEU A 176 6.91 9.31 -9.52
CA LEU A 176 7.88 9.37 -10.61
C LEU A 176 9.31 9.65 -10.12
N SER A 177 10.28 9.28 -10.94
CA SER A 177 11.71 9.51 -10.70
C SER A 177 12.28 10.41 -11.79
N PRO A 178 13.14 11.40 -11.46
CA PRO A 178 13.89 12.15 -12.47
C PRO A 178 14.85 11.27 -13.28
N SER A 179 15.21 10.10 -12.75
CA SER A 179 16.08 9.12 -13.42
C SER A 179 15.30 8.12 -14.29
N CYS A 180 13.97 8.21 -14.35
CA CYS A 180 13.11 7.26 -15.07
C CYS A 180 12.14 7.96 -16.00
N GLN A 181 12.42 7.93 -17.30
CA GLN A 181 11.55 8.49 -18.32
C GLN A 181 10.61 7.43 -18.92
N GLN A 182 11.03 6.16 -18.93
CA GLN A 182 10.32 5.06 -19.57
C GLN A 182 10.06 3.90 -18.61
N LEU A 183 8.88 3.26 -18.72
CA LEU A 183 8.52 2.07 -17.95
C LEU A 183 9.50 0.89 -18.16
N ASP A 184 10.15 0.81 -19.31
CA ASP A 184 11.17 -0.22 -19.58
C ASP A 184 12.39 -0.09 -18.66
N GLN A 185 12.71 1.11 -18.19
CA GLN A 185 13.76 1.30 -17.19
C GLN A 185 13.37 0.67 -15.86
N VAL A 186 12.09 0.76 -15.46
CA VAL A 186 11.57 0.09 -14.26
C VAL A 186 11.59 -1.43 -14.43
N ARG A 187 11.20 -1.94 -15.61
CA ARG A 187 11.22 -3.38 -15.93
C ARG A 187 12.63 -3.98 -15.86
N ALA A 188 13.66 -3.19 -16.14
CA ALA A 188 15.06 -3.62 -16.14
C ALA A 188 15.75 -3.59 -14.77
N LEU A 189 15.12 -3.03 -13.73
CA LEU A 189 15.73 -2.93 -12.39
C LEU A 189 15.98 -4.32 -11.79
N ASP A 190 17.10 -4.47 -11.09
CA ASP A 190 17.28 -5.54 -10.12
C ASP A 190 16.54 -5.17 -8.83
N ARG A 191 15.35 -5.75 -8.65
CA ARG A 191 14.49 -5.47 -7.49
C ARG A 191 14.79 -6.37 -6.29
N PHE A 192 15.52 -7.47 -6.46
CA PHE A 192 15.73 -8.53 -5.46
C PHE A 192 16.75 -8.14 -4.38
N ARG A 193 16.50 -7.00 -3.75
CA ARG A 193 17.37 -6.36 -2.78
C ARG A 193 16.57 -5.40 -1.91
N GLU A 194 17.18 -4.97 -0.82
CA GLU A 194 16.69 -3.86 -0.01
C GLU A 194 16.50 -2.60 -0.87
N ILE A 195 15.49 -1.79 -0.52
CA ILE A 195 15.24 -0.52 -1.21
C ILE A 195 16.47 0.38 -1.00
N PRO A 196 17.13 0.86 -2.08
CA PRO A 196 18.27 1.74 -1.96
C PRO A 196 17.87 3.12 -1.39
N HIS A 197 18.86 3.89 -0.93
CA HIS A 197 18.61 5.26 -0.46
C HIS A 197 18.25 6.24 -1.60
N ASP A 198 18.64 5.92 -2.83
CA ASP A 198 18.41 6.74 -4.03
C ASP A 198 18.17 5.90 -5.30
N GLY A 199 17.79 6.59 -6.37
CA GLY A 199 17.56 6.01 -7.69
C GLY A 199 16.12 5.55 -7.91
N ILE A 200 15.86 5.02 -9.11
CA ILE A 200 14.49 4.75 -9.61
C ILE A 200 13.65 3.93 -8.62
N MET A 201 14.23 2.89 -8.00
CA MET A 201 13.52 2.03 -7.06
C MET A 201 13.10 2.78 -5.79
N ALA A 202 13.96 3.64 -5.25
CA ALA A 202 13.64 4.46 -4.08
C ALA A 202 12.56 5.49 -4.42
N ASP A 203 12.73 6.18 -5.55
CA ASP A 203 11.80 7.22 -6.00
C ASP A 203 10.39 6.65 -6.29
N LEU A 204 10.30 5.44 -6.86
CA LEU A 204 9.02 4.78 -7.16
C LEU A 204 8.17 4.50 -5.91
N VAL A 205 8.77 4.42 -4.73
CA VAL A 205 8.07 4.19 -3.46
C VAL A 205 8.01 5.43 -2.55
N TRP A 206 8.82 6.47 -2.80
CA TRP A 206 8.89 7.66 -1.93
C TRP A 206 8.45 8.98 -2.58
N SER A 207 8.34 9.05 -3.90
CA SER A 207 7.99 10.29 -4.59
C SER A 207 6.51 10.65 -4.47
N ASP A 208 6.21 11.95 -4.51
CA ASP A 208 4.88 12.51 -4.28
C ASP A 208 4.48 13.55 -5.35
N PRO A 209 3.20 13.62 -5.77
CA PRO A 209 2.72 14.72 -6.59
C PRO A 209 2.67 16.02 -5.79
N ASP A 210 3.04 17.14 -6.42
CA ASP A 210 2.87 18.48 -5.87
C ASP A 210 2.24 19.40 -6.94
N PRO A 211 0.99 19.86 -6.75
CA PRO A 211 0.30 20.70 -7.72
C PRO A 211 0.86 22.12 -7.82
N GLU A 212 1.72 22.54 -6.89
CA GLU A 212 2.29 23.90 -6.85
C GLU A 212 3.59 24.02 -7.66
N ILE A 213 4.14 22.92 -8.17
CA ILE A 213 5.40 22.91 -8.94
C ILE A 213 5.20 22.38 -10.37
N PRO A 214 5.98 22.87 -11.36
CA PRO A 214 5.93 22.34 -12.71
C PRO A 214 6.89 21.16 -12.96
N ASP A 215 7.99 21.08 -12.22
CA ASP A 215 9.11 20.13 -12.42
C ASP A 215 9.29 19.21 -11.19
N PHE A 216 10.40 18.49 -11.11
CA PHE A 216 10.83 17.80 -9.91
C PHE A 216 11.41 18.75 -8.86
N LYS A 217 11.21 18.41 -7.59
CA LYS A 217 11.87 19.03 -6.44
C LYS A 217 12.26 17.96 -5.44
N LEU A 218 13.34 18.18 -4.69
CA LEU A 218 13.72 17.26 -3.61
C LEU A 218 12.58 17.15 -2.59
N SER A 219 12.25 15.91 -2.21
CA SER A 219 11.21 15.64 -1.23
C SER A 219 11.65 16.09 0.18
N PRO A 220 10.78 16.73 0.96
CA PRO A 220 11.06 17.02 2.37
C PRO A 220 11.17 15.75 3.23
N ARG A 221 10.74 14.58 2.71
CA ARG A 221 10.89 13.28 3.40
C ARG A 221 12.34 12.79 3.48
N GLY A 222 13.29 13.46 2.82
CA GLY A 222 14.68 13.02 2.73
C GLY A 222 14.91 11.82 1.80
N ALA A 223 13.86 11.34 1.13
CA ALA A 223 13.90 10.30 0.09
C ALA A 223 12.86 10.62 -0.99
N GLY A 224 13.15 10.25 -2.24
CA GLY A 224 12.29 10.53 -3.39
C GLY A 224 12.21 12.01 -3.78
N TYR A 225 11.25 12.34 -4.63
CA TYR A 225 11.03 13.67 -5.19
C TYR A 225 9.57 14.09 -5.14
N LEU A 226 9.32 15.38 -5.06
CA LEU A 226 8.06 15.95 -5.48
C LEU A 226 8.05 16.07 -7.01
N PHE A 227 6.94 15.78 -7.68
CA PHE A 227 6.79 15.94 -9.13
C PHE A 227 5.53 16.73 -9.52
N GLY A 228 5.69 17.60 -10.52
CA GLY A 228 4.64 18.47 -11.02
C GLY A 228 3.84 17.94 -12.22
N TYR A 229 2.91 18.76 -12.70
CA TYR A 229 2.04 18.44 -13.83
C TYR A 229 2.80 18.12 -15.12
N GLU A 230 3.83 18.91 -15.47
CA GLU A 230 4.55 18.74 -16.74
C GLU A 230 5.30 17.41 -16.77
N ILE A 231 5.86 17.00 -15.63
CA ILE A 231 6.50 15.69 -15.45
C ILE A 231 5.50 14.56 -15.66
N MET A 232 4.34 14.64 -14.99
CA MET A 232 3.27 13.66 -15.14
C MET A 232 2.79 13.58 -16.60
N ASN A 233 2.59 14.74 -17.24
CA ASN A 233 2.11 14.80 -18.61
C ASN A 233 3.11 14.22 -19.61
N LYS A 234 4.39 14.56 -19.46
CA LYS A 234 5.48 14.02 -20.28
C LYS A 234 5.63 12.51 -20.10
N PHE A 235 5.64 12.02 -18.86
CA PHE A 235 5.77 10.60 -18.58
C PHE A 235 4.61 9.81 -19.19
N CYS A 236 3.37 10.31 -19.07
CA CYS A 236 2.22 9.69 -19.72
C CYS A 236 2.37 9.64 -21.25
N HIS A 237 2.72 10.76 -21.87
CA HIS A 237 2.91 10.84 -23.32
C HIS A 237 3.98 9.85 -23.82
N ASP A 238 5.15 9.83 -23.19
CA ASP A 238 6.29 9.02 -23.63
C ASP A 238 6.06 7.51 -23.46
N ASN A 239 5.10 7.11 -22.61
CA ASN A 239 4.80 5.71 -22.30
C ASN A 239 3.41 5.26 -22.81
N ASP A 240 2.70 6.07 -23.60
CA ASP A 240 1.31 5.86 -24.02
C ASP A 240 0.34 5.54 -22.86
N LEU A 241 0.54 6.23 -21.74
CA LEU A 241 -0.33 6.16 -20.58
C LEU A 241 -1.28 7.36 -20.55
N VAL A 242 -2.42 7.19 -19.89
CA VAL A 242 -3.40 8.26 -19.65
C VAL A 242 -3.40 8.72 -18.20
N GLN A 243 -2.98 7.87 -17.27
CA GLN A 243 -3.10 8.09 -15.83
C GLN A 243 -2.05 7.33 -15.03
N MET A 244 -1.70 7.87 -13.87
CA MET A 244 -1.05 7.15 -12.78
C MET A 244 -2.01 6.95 -11.60
N VAL A 245 -1.97 5.77 -10.98
CA VAL A 245 -2.67 5.47 -9.71
C VAL A 245 -1.62 5.11 -8.67
N ARG A 246 -1.69 5.72 -7.50
CA ARG A 246 -0.69 5.60 -6.44
C ARG A 246 -1.28 5.61 -5.03
N ALA A 247 -0.45 5.50 -4.00
CA ALA A 247 -0.87 5.50 -2.59
C ALA A 247 0.02 6.41 -1.70
N HIS A 248 0.54 5.99 -0.53
CA HIS A 248 1.64 6.61 0.24
C HIS A 248 1.43 8.02 0.85
N GLN A 249 0.48 8.82 0.36
CA GLN A 249 0.09 10.08 1.00
C GLN A 249 -1.27 9.95 1.68
N LEU A 250 -1.31 10.22 2.98
CA LEU A 250 -2.54 10.28 3.76
C LEU A 250 -3.54 11.22 3.09
N CYS A 251 -4.72 10.69 2.78
CA CYS A 251 -5.83 11.43 2.21
C CYS A 251 -6.98 11.51 3.23
N ASN A 252 -7.37 12.71 3.67
CA ASN A 252 -8.42 12.87 4.67
C ASN A 252 -9.76 12.27 4.25
N GLU A 253 -10.11 12.37 2.96
CA GLU A 253 -11.33 11.79 2.37
C GLU A 253 -11.10 10.42 1.71
N GLY A 254 -9.96 9.77 2.01
CA GLY A 254 -9.61 8.45 1.47
C GLY A 254 -9.00 8.46 0.07
N TYR A 255 -9.06 9.56 -0.67
CA TYR A 255 -8.37 9.72 -1.96
C TYR A 255 -8.10 11.18 -2.30
N VAL A 256 -7.23 11.42 -3.28
CA VAL A 256 -7.03 12.73 -3.95
C VAL A 256 -6.89 12.53 -5.45
N SER A 257 -7.55 13.39 -6.23
CA SER A 257 -7.35 13.47 -7.68
C SER A 257 -6.54 14.71 -8.05
N TYR A 258 -5.43 14.49 -8.75
CA TYR A 258 -4.57 15.54 -9.27
C TYR A 258 -4.76 15.68 -10.77
N TRP A 259 -4.79 16.93 -11.23
CA TRP A 259 -4.77 17.31 -12.64
C TRP A 259 -5.82 16.56 -13.47
N GLU A 260 -7.09 16.70 -13.08
CA GLU A 260 -8.25 16.11 -13.78
C GLU A 260 -8.14 14.58 -13.92
N GLY A 261 -7.72 13.92 -12.83
CA GLY A 261 -7.61 12.47 -12.78
C GLY A 261 -6.37 11.90 -13.49
N LYS A 262 -5.41 12.72 -13.92
CA LYS A 262 -4.15 12.23 -14.51
C LYS A 262 -3.26 11.53 -13.47
N CYS A 263 -3.37 11.89 -12.20
CA CYS A 263 -2.77 11.15 -11.08
C CYS A 263 -3.80 10.99 -9.96
N LEU A 264 -4.05 9.76 -9.52
CA LEU A 264 -4.93 9.44 -8.40
C LEU A 264 -4.11 8.90 -7.23
N THR A 265 -4.33 9.43 -6.04
CA THR A 265 -3.85 8.85 -4.79
C THR A 265 -5.00 8.13 -4.10
N VAL A 266 -4.80 6.86 -3.76
CA VAL A 266 -5.73 5.99 -3.04
C VAL A 266 -5.19 5.74 -1.64
N TRP A 267 -6.00 5.95 -0.61
CA TRP A 267 -5.64 5.70 0.78
C TRP A 267 -6.65 4.75 1.42
N SER A 268 -6.21 3.60 1.95
CA SER A 268 -7.13 2.52 2.38
C SER A 268 -7.09 2.21 3.89
N ALA A 269 -6.44 3.07 4.69
CA ALA A 269 -6.36 2.93 6.15
C ALA A 269 -7.19 4.04 6.87
N PRO A 270 -8.45 3.78 7.25
CA PRO A 270 -9.30 4.77 7.89
C PRO A 270 -8.87 4.99 9.35
N ASN A 271 -9.19 6.16 9.91
CA ASN A 271 -8.75 6.59 11.24
C ASN A 271 -7.28 6.22 11.50
N TYR A 272 -6.42 6.58 10.56
CA TYR A 272 -5.03 6.13 10.52
C TYR A 272 -4.32 6.36 11.86
N CYS A 273 -3.48 5.41 12.25
CA CYS A 273 -2.78 5.45 13.55
C CYS A 273 -3.72 5.58 14.76
N TYR A 274 -5.00 5.20 14.63
CA TYR A 274 -6.03 5.24 15.68
C TYR A 274 -6.29 6.67 16.21
N ARG A 275 -6.04 7.69 15.40
CA ARG A 275 -6.16 9.09 15.84
C ARG A 275 -6.33 10.14 14.75
N CYS A 276 -6.05 9.80 13.49
CA CYS A 276 -6.08 10.79 12.41
C CYS A 276 -7.50 11.18 12.00
N GLY A 277 -8.51 10.33 12.26
CA GLY A 277 -9.91 10.62 11.93
C GLY A 277 -10.20 10.79 10.43
N ASN A 278 -9.29 10.34 9.56
CA ASN A 278 -9.49 10.33 8.11
C ASN A 278 -10.38 9.16 7.69
N LYS A 279 -10.99 9.29 6.51
CA LYS A 279 -11.65 8.19 5.81
C LYS A 279 -10.64 7.36 5.01
N ALA A 280 -11.11 6.24 4.49
CA ALA A 280 -10.40 5.43 3.52
C ALA A 280 -11.23 5.23 2.26
N SER A 281 -10.59 4.75 1.19
CA SER A 281 -11.26 4.35 -0.02
C SER A 281 -10.56 3.18 -0.71
N VAL A 282 -11.29 2.53 -1.61
CA VAL A 282 -10.73 1.68 -2.67
C VAL A 282 -11.19 2.20 -4.03
N LEU A 283 -10.36 2.02 -5.05
CA LEU A 283 -10.65 2.44 -6.42
C LEU A 283 -11.07 1.23 -7.26
N GLU A 284 -12.34 1.17 -7.67
CA GLU A 284 -12.83 0.19 -8.62
C GLU A 284 -12.66 0.70 -10.04
N ILE A 285 -12.00 -0.09 -10.88
CA ILE A 285 -11.80 0.19 -12.30
C ILE A 285 -12.50 -0.91 -13.09
N HIS A 286 -13.65 -0.58 -13.67
CA HIS A 286 -14.35 -1.44 -14.63
C HIS A 286 -13.77 -1.23 -16.03
N HIS A 287 -14.16 -2.10 -16.98
CA HIS A 287 -13.76 -1.98 -18.39
C HIS A 287 -13.92 -0.55 -18.90
N SER A 288 -12.79 0.13 -19.05
CA SER A 288 -12.78 1.55 -19.38
C SER A 288 -12.61 1.70 -20.88
N ASN A 289 -13.56 2.36 -21.54
CA ASN A 289 -13.33 2.88 -22.89
C ASN A 289 -12.44 4.12 -22.77
N PHE A 290 -11.12 3.93 -22.72
CA PHE A 290 -10.13 5.02 -22.72
C PHE A 290 -10.09 5.81 -24.05
N ALA A 291 -10.95 5.46 -25.01
CA ALA A 291 -11.05 6.06 -26.33
C ALA A 291 -11.94 7.31 -26.33
N ASN A 292 -11.40 8.46 -25.88
CA ASN A 292 -11.69 9.81 -26.43
C ASN A 292 -11.13 10.95 -25.54
N THR A 293 -9.82 10.99 -25.32
CA THR A 293 -9.17 12.19 -24.75
C THR A 293 -8.32 12.96 -25.76
N ASN A 294 -8.26 12.54 -27.03
CA ASN A 294 -7.55 13.23 -28.12
C ASN A 294 -8.42 14.19 -28.95
N SER A 295 -9.66 14.48 -28.56
CA SER A 295 -10.49 15.48 -29.24
C SER A 295 -10.56 16.78 -28.43
N ASN A 296 -10.30 17.91 -29.10
CA ASN A 296 -10.61 19.28 -28.70
C ASN A 296 -12.13 19.52 -28.48
N SER A 297 -12.85 18.59 -27.86
CA SER A 297 -14.24 18.71 -27.48
C SER A 297 -14.30 19.15 -26.03
N SER A 298 -14.77 20.38 -25.82
CA SER A 298 -15.11 20.94 -24.52
C SER A 298 -16.07 20.00 -23.77
N PHE A 299 -15.55 19.24 -22.82
CA PHE A 299 -16.37 18.55 -21.84
C PHE A 299 -16.97 19.58 -20.85
N PRO A 300 -18.19 19.35 -20.32
CA PRO A 300 -18.80 20.26 -19.35
C PRO A 300 -17.93 20.37 -18.10
N LYS A 301 -17.60 21.60 -17.68
CA LYS A 301 -16.83 21.90 -16.46
C LYS A 301 -17.67 21.71 -15.19
N ASP A 302 -18.28 20.54 -15.01
CA ASP A 302 -18.86 20.18 -13.72
C ASP A 302 -17.82 19.45 -12.86
N LYS A 303 -17.99 19.56 -11.53
CA LYS A 303 -17.09 18.99 -10.50
C LYS A 303 -16.85 17.47 -10.62
N ASP A 304 -17.56 16.78 -11.50
CA ASP A 304 -17.52 15.35 -11.75
C ASP A 304 -16.33 14.86 -12.60
N HIS A 305 -15.46 15.74 -13.12
CA HIS A 305 -14.31 15.36 -13.97
C HIS A 305 -13.01 15.16 -13.17
N GLN A 306 -13.08 14.49 -12.02
CA GLN A 306 -11.89 14.12 -11.23
C GLN A 306 -11.35 12.72 -11.54
N MET A 307 -12.03 11.94 -12.37
CA MET A 307 -11.63 10.56 -12.68
C MET A 307 -11.92 10.20 -14.14
N LEU A 308 -11.30 9.13 -14.63
CA LEU A 308 -11.59 8.60 -15.96
C LEU A 308 -12.90 7.79 -15.94
N PRO A 309 -13.62 7.68 -17.08
CA PRO A 309 -14.83 6.88 -17.17
C PRO A 309 -14.62 5.42 -16.76
N GLY A 310 -15.54 4.88 -15.95
CA GLY A 310 -15.46 3.50 -15.45
C GLY A 310 -14.64 3.34 -14.15
N GLN A 311 -14.22 4.45 -13.54
CA GLN A 311 -13.54 4.47 -12.25
C GLN A 311 -14.48 4.97 -11.15
N PHE A 312 -14.45 4.31 -9.99
CA PHE A 312 -15.29 4.65 -8.84
C PHE A 312 -14.51 4.49 -7.54
N PHE A 313 -14.55 5.50 -6.67
CA PHE A 313 -14.06 5.37 -5.30
C PHE A 313 -15.19 4.92 -4.38
N ASN A 314 -14.99 3.79 -3.70
CA ASN A 314 -15.83 3.40 -2.58
C ASN A 314 -15.17 3.89 -1.29
N VAL A 315 -15.71 4.98 -0.73
CA VAL A 315 -15.20 5.61 0.50
C VAL A 315 -15.87 4.98 1.72
N PHE A 316 -15.09 4.71 2.75
CA PHE A 316 -15.54 4.07 3.99
C PHE A 316 -14.84 4.64 5.22
N GLU A 317 -15.48 4.46 6.37
CA GLU A 317 -14.98 4.87 7.69
C GLU A 317 -14.29 3.69 8.38
N ALA A 318 -13.72 3.93 9.56
CA ALA A 318 -13.06 2.90 10.34
C ALA A 318 -14.02 1.77 10.75
N SER A 319 -13.51 0.54 10.80
CA SER A 319 -14.24 -0.60 11.32
C SER A 319 -14.55 -0.43 12.82
N PRO A 320 -15.62 -1.06 13.33
CA PRO A 320 -15.92 -1.02 14.77
C PRO A 320 -14.76 -1.51 15.64
N GLU A 321 -14.00 -2.52 15.17
CA GLU A 321 -12.82 -3.01 15.88
C GLU A 321 -11.66 -1.98 15.92
N ASN A 322 -11.51 -1.14 14.89
CA ASN A 322 -10.55 -0.02 14.90
C ASN A 322 -10.97 1.07 15.91
N ASP A 323 -12.25 1.40 15.95
CA ASP A 323 -12.81 2.34 16.93
C ASP A 323 -12.63 1.81 18.36
N GLU A 324 -12.93 0.53 18.61
CA GLU A 324 -12.70 -0.12 19.90
C GLU A 324 -11.22 -0.08 20.30
N ASP A 325 -10.32 -0.35 19.36
CA ASP A 325 -8.88 -0.25 19.60
C ASP A 325 -8.45 1.17 19.97
N THR A 326 -9.01 2.18 19.29
CA THR A 326 -8.80 3.59 19.57
C THR A 326 -9.27 3.95 20.99
N GLU A 327 -10.49 3.55 21.36
CA GLU A 327 -11.07 3.79 22.69
C GLU A 327 -10.27 3.10 23.81
N ASN A 328 -9.72 1.92 23.52
CA ASN A 328 -8.84 1.18 24.43
C ASN A 328 -7.42 1.78 24.53
N GLY A 329 -7.15 2.89 23.85
CA GLY A 329 -5.89 3.63 23.94
C GLY A 329 -4.73 2.95 23.21
N LYS A 330 -5.01 2.08 22.24
CA LYS A 330 -3.99 1.56 21.33
C LYS A 330 -3.50 2.68 20.44
N GLY A 331 -2.21 3.02 20.55
CA GLY A 331 -1.53 3.99 19.68
C GLY A 331 -0.45 3.33 18.80
N VAL A 332 0.17 4.10 17.90
CA VAL A 332 1.25 3.63 17.01
C VAL A 332 2.27 2.75 17.74
N ASN A 333 2.59 1.58 17.18
CA ASN A 333 3.64 0.65 17.65
C ASN A 333 3.44 0.03 19.04
N GLY A 334 2.19 -0.15 19.51
CA GLY A 334 1.99 -0.81 20.81
C GLY A 334 2.09 0.10 22.03
N ILE A 335 2.26 1.42 21.84
CA ILE A 335 2.50 2.35 22.93
C ILE A 335 1.17 2.87 23.47
N THR A 336 0.87 2.58 24.74
CA THR A 336 -0.30 3.11 25.46
C THR A 336 0.00 4.50 26.03
N SER A 337 -1.04 5.33 26.10
CA SER A 337 -1.09 6.79 26.32
C SER A 337 -0.47 7.39 27.59
N SER A 338 0.46 6.73 28.27
CA SER A 338 1.15 7.30 29.45
C SER A 338 2.38 8.16 29.12
N THR A 339 2.83 8.19 27.87
CA THR A 339 3.90 9.09 27.36
C THR A 339 3.35 10.27 26.54
N ASP A 340 2.11 10.66 26.81
CA ASP A 340 1.48 11.84 26.23
C ASP A 340 2.23 13.15 26.59
N GLU A 341 3.09 13.14 27.62
CA GLU A 341 3.94 14.28 27.98
C GLU A 341 5.13 14.50 27.03
N ILE A 342 5.63 13.44 26.37
CA ILE A 342 6.67 13.61 25.34
C ILE A 342 6.03 14.24 24.11
N PHE A 343 4.82 13.83 23.71
CA PHE A 343 4.14 14.46 22.58
C PHE A 343 3.61 15.87 22.93
N LYS A 344 3.00 16.10 24.10
CA LYS A 344 2.49 17.43 24.49
C LYS A 344 3.58 18.48 24.67
N SER A 345 4.76 18.12 25.19
CA SER A 345 5.89 19.06 25.30
C SER A 345 6.47 19.46 23.94
N PHE A 346 6.32 18.61 22.92
CA PHE A 346 6.67 18.94 21.52
C PHE A 346 5.63 19.84 20.83
N TYR A 347 4.35 19.79 21.23
CA TYR A 347 3.28 20.56 20.59
C TYR A 347 2.95 21.90 21.27
N SER A 348 3.33 22.12 22.53
CA SER A 348 2.89 23.33 23.27
C SER A 348 3.81 24.54 23.18
N GLU A 349 5.03 24.42 22.61
CA GLU A 349 5.95 25.56 22.54
C GLU A 349 6.36 25.94 21.11
N LYS A 350 5.91 27.15 20.74
CA LYS A 350 6.45 28.11 19.76
C LYS A 350 5.83 28.11 18.36
N LYS A 351 4.97 29.13 18.20
CA LYS A 351 4.72 29.87 16.96
C LYS A 351 6.02 30.13 16.18
N SER A 352 5.93 29.92 14.87
CA SER A 352 6.89 30.32 13.83
C SER A 352 8.24 29.61 13.86
N LYS A 353 8.29 28.45 13.21
CA LYS A 353 9.17 28.17 12.06
C LYS A 353 8.82 26.78 11.51
N THR A 354 8.88 26.66 10.18
CA THR A 354 8.75 25.46 9.38
C THR A 354 9.45 24.26 10.04
N ILE A 355 8.71 23.20 10.40
CA ILE A 355 9.27 21.93 10.85
C ILE A 355 8.58 20.80 10.07
N GLU A 356 9.43 19.94 9.53
CA GLU A 356 9.19 18.87 8.56
C GLU A 356 8.27 17.77 9.12
N TYR A 357 7.23 17.46 8.35
CA TYR A 357 6.44 16.25 8.49
C TYR A 357 7.22 15.11 7.85
N PHE A 358 7.86 14.26 8.64
CA PHE A 358 8.21 12.92 8.17
C PHE A 358 6.96 12.06 8.30
N LEU A 359 6.07 12.25 7.31
CA LEU A 359 5.08 11.27 6.89
C LEU A 359 5.81 10.06 6.31
#